data_AF-A0A4V0ZBE4-F1
#
_entry.id   AF-A0A4V0ZBE4-F1
#
_cell.length_a   1.000
_cell.length_b   1.000
_cell.length_c   1.000
_cell.angle_alpha   90.00
_cell.angle_beta   90.00
_cell.angle_gamma   90.00
#
_symmetry.space_group_name_H-M   'P 1'
#
loop_
_entity.id
_entity.type
_entity.pdbx_description
1 polymer ?
#
loop_
_entity_poly.entity_id
_entity_poly.type
_entity_poly.pdbx_seq_one_letter_code
_entity_poly.pdbx_strand_id
1 'polypeptide(L)'
;MKRAATVLTLAATVSLGAASVGYAGVTEEPTYQDFKSQTLQDADQQYIVNGDIPVSGEKQLREFYQGMVSPGQDNQLIVNTVYGKDDVWTATQAKNLTYCVSTKFGTDHDAVAAAMASGAAQWEAASSGVNFTHVAAQDGKCTTRNSNVLFSVEPTNTTSYIARAFFPSTPKRSRNVLVSTNQLFNAGSWTPSNILAHELGHTLGFRHEHTRPEAGTCFEDNNWRPLTPYDSASIMHYPQCNGSSDDLSMTSTDRDGIRSVYGS
;
A
#
# COMPACT_ATOMS: atom_id res chain seq x y z
N MET A 1 30.18 -10.84 -23.59
CA MET A 1 30.35 -10.11 -22.31
C MET A 1 28.96 -9.74 -21.82
N LYS A 2 28.51 -10.36 -20.73
CA LYS A 2 27.19 -10.14 -20.14
C LYS A 2 27.14 -8.72 -19.58
N ARG A 3 26.33 -7.85 -20.20
CA ARG A 3 26.01 -6.53 -19.63
C ARG A 3 24.93 -6.76 -18.58
N ALA A 4 25.22 -6.40 -17.33
CA ALA A 4 24.27 -6.47 -16.24
C ALA A 4 23.14 -5.47 -16.50
N ALA A 5 21.90 -5.95 -16.53
CA ALA A 5 20.72 -5.10 -16.47
C ALA A 5 20.52 -4.67 -15.02
N THR A 6 20.66 -3.37 -14.75
CA THR A 6 20.21 -2.79 -13.49
C THR A 6 18.72 -2.52 -13.64
N VAL A 7 17.90 -3.47 -13.23
CA VAL A 7 16.51 -3.16 -12.90
C VAL A 7 16.55 -2.38 -11.61
N LEU A 8 15.93 -1.21 -11.62
CA LEU A 8 15.75 -0.40 -10.42
C LEU A 8 14.71 -1.11 -9.55
N THR A 9 15.12 -2.13 -8.81
CA THR A 9 14.43 -2.44 -7.56
C THR A 9 14.64 -1.24 -6.67
N LEU A 10 13.61 -0.41 -6.52
CA LEU A 10 13.60 0.55 -5.42
C LEU A 10 13.52 -0.24 -4.10
N ALA A 11 14.66 -0.76 -3.66
CA ALA A 11 14.94 -0.76 -2.24
C ALA A 11 15.02 0.73 -1.86
N ALA A 12 14.02 1.22 -1.14
CA ALA A 12 14.00 2.58 -0.64
C ALA A 12 15.29 2.82 0.16
N THR A 13 16.26 3.46 -0.47
CA THR A 13 17.46 3.97 0.16
C THR A 13 17.38 5.47 0.05
N VAL A 14 16.94 6.11 1.13
CA VAL A 14 17.04 7.57 1.27
C VAL A 14 18.52 7.91 1.18
N SER A 15 18.93 8.46 0.04
CA SER A 15 20.25 9.04 -0.14
C SER A 15 20.08 10.45 -0.71
N LEU A 16 20.29 11.45 0.15
CA LEU A 16 20.45 12.84 -0.26
C LEU A 16 21.70 12.96 -1.14
N GLY A 17 21.55 13.43 -2.38
CA GLY A 17 22.69 13.86 -3.19
C GLY A 17 22.43 13.87 -4.70
N ALA A 18 22.34 15.06 -5.26
CA ALA A 18 22.10 15.32 -6.68
C ALA A 18 23.20 14.78 -7.62
N ALA A 19 22.80 14.16 -8.74
CA ALA A 19 23.41 14.33 -10.06
C ALA A 19 22.48 13.72 -11.12
N SER A 20 21.88 14.57 -11.95
CA SER A 20 21.10 14.22 -13.13
C SER A 20 21.98 13.59 -14.21
N VAL A 21 21.69 12.35 -14.59
CA VAL A 21 22.16 11.76 -15.87
C VAL A 21 20.96 11.12 -16.54
N GLY A 22 20.48 11.76 -17.61
CA GLY A 22 19.43 11.22 -18.47
C GLY A 22 19.96 10.01 -19.24
N TYR A 23 19.29 8.87 -19.09
CA TYR A 23 19.42 7.73 -19.98
C TYR A 23 18.04 7.36 -20.52
N ALA A 24 17.76 7.77 -21.76
CA ALA A 24 16.72 7.17 -22.57
C ALA A 24 17.23 5.80 -23.03
N GLY A 25 17.06 4.78 -22.19
CA GLY A 25 17.27 3.38 -22.55
C GLY A 25 15.93 2.71 -22.76
N VAL A 26 15.73 2.06 -23.91
CA VAL A 26 14.60 1.15 -24.12
C VAL A 26 14.76 0.04 -23.09
N THR A 27 13.95 0.06 -22.03
CA THR A 27 13.97 -0.96 -20.98
C THR A 27 13.34 -2.22 -21.56
N GLU A 28 14.16 -3.22 -21.88
CA GLU A 28 13.67 -4.57 -22.16
C GLU A 28 12.90 -5.04 -20.92
N GLU A 29 11.65 -5.48 -21.12
CA GLU A 29 10.81 -5.96 -20.02
C GLU A 29 11.56 -7.07 -19.26
N PRO A 30 11.74 -6.96 -17.93
CA PRO A 30 12.53 -7.94 -17.18
C PRO A 30 11.87 -9.30 -17.28
N THR A 31 12.66 -10.38 -17.33
CA THR A 31 12.07 -11.73 -17.25
C THR A 31 11.43 -11.95 -15.88
N TYR A 32 10.46 -12.87 -15.77
CA TYR A 32 9.89 -13.21 -14.45
C TYR A 32 10.98 -13.63 -13.45
N GLN A 33 12.04 -14.31 -13.92
CA GLN A 33 13.11 -14.76 -13.05
C GLN A 33 13.95 -13.59 -12.53
N ASP A 34 14.24 -12.60 -13.38
CA ASP A 34 14.92 -11.38 -12.97
C ASP A 34 14.05 -10.61 -11.97
N PHE A 35 12.78 -10.36 -12.31
CA PHE A 35 11.80 -9.70 -11.44
C PHE A 35 11.74 -10.37 -10.06
N LYS A 36 11.51 -11.68 -9.99
CA LYS A 36 11.46 -12.44 -8.73
C LYS A 36 12.73 -12.33 -7.90
N SER A 37 13.91 -12.40 -8.54
CA SER A 37 15.20 -12.34 -7.84
C SER A 37 15.46 -10.99 -7.16
N GLN A 38 14.73 -10.00 -7.61
CA GLN A 38 14.85 -8.59 -7.30
C GLN A 38 13.75 -8.12 -6.34
N THR A 39 12.59 -8.79 -6.34
CA THR A 39 11.51 -8.52 -5.40
C THR A 39 11.93 -8.84 -3.96
N LEU A 40 11.83 -7.86 -3.07
CA LEU A 40 12.08 -8.03 -1.64
C LEU A 40 11.16 -9.12 -1.07
N GLN A 41 11.71 -10.00 -0.25
CA GLN A 41 10.91 -10.82 0.67
C GLN A 41 11.09 -10.31 2.09
N ASP A 42 9.97 -10.07 2.77
CA ASP A 42 9.99 -9.56 4.13
C ASP A 42 10.09 -10.68 5.19
N ALA A 43 10.01 -10.29 6.47
CA ALA A 43 10.07 -11.24 7.58
C ALA A 43 8.91 -12.24 7.59
N ASP A 44 7.77 -11.90 6.98
CA ASP A 44 6.61 -12.79 6.81
C ASP A 44 6.76 -13.71 5.58
N GLN A 45 7.91 -13.67 4.88
CA GLN A 45 8.20 -14.41 3.64
C GLN A 45 7.25 -14.04 2.48
N GLN A 46 6.67 -12.83 2.54
CA GLN A 46 5.83 -12.29 1.47
C GLN A 46 6.70 -11.48 0.53
N TYR A 47 6.41 -11.54 -0.76
CA TYR A 47 7.06 -10.70 -1.74
C TYR A 47 6.46 -9.30 -1.67
N ILE A 48 7.28 -8.27 -1.53
CA ILE A 48 6.84 -6.88 -1.46
C ILE A 48 6.96 -6.28 -2.86
N VAL A 49 5.81 -6.03 -3.48
CA VAL A 49 5.68 -5.34 -4.75
C VAL A 49 5.25 -3.89 -4.50
N ASN A 50 5.59 -2.99 -5.41
CA ASN A 50 5.25 -1.56 -5.36
C ASN A 50 5.68 -0.80 -4.09
N GLY A 51 6.56 -1.39 -3.28
CA GLY A 51 7.10 -0.78 -2.08
C GLY A 51 6.36 -1.18 -0.80
N ASP A 52 5.05 -1.40 -0.84
CA ASP A 52 4.22 -1.62 0.36
C ASP A 52 3.09 -2.66 0.18
N ILE A 53 3.04 -3.36 -0.97
CA ILE A 53 2.03 -4.40 -1.22
C ILE A 53 2.65 -5.78 -1.06
N PRO A 54 2.22 -6.58 -0.07
CA PRO A 54 2.64 -7.95 0.05
C PRO A 54 1.81 -8.89 -0.84
N VAL A 55 2.49 -9.75 -1.60
CA VAL A 55 1.88 -10.88 -2.31
C VAL A 55 2.45 -12.21 -1.83
N SER A 56 1.56 -13.20 -1.65
CA SER A 56 1.88 -14.49 -1.08
C SER A 56 2.32 -15.50 -2.14
N GLY A 57 3.61 -15.83 -2.08
CA GLY A 57 4.18 -16.94 -2.84
C GLY A 57 4.28 -16.69 -4.34
N GLU A 58 4.83 -17.69 -5.03
CA GLU A 58 5.20 -17.57 -6.44
C GLU A 58 4.01 -17.43 -7.38
N LYS A 59 2.84 -18.00 -7.04
CA LYS A 59 1.64 -17.85 -7.87
C LYS A 59 1.20 -16.39 -7.96
N GLN A 60 1.00 -15.73 -6.83
CA GLN A 60 0.54 -14.33 -6.82
C GLN A 60 1.61 -13.38 -7.38
N LEU A 61 2.89 -13.66 -7.15
CA LEU A 61 3.98 -12.90 -7.77
C LEU A 61 3.98 -13.04 -9.31
N ARG A 62 3.65 -14.22 -9.84
CA ARG A 62 3.50 -14.43 -11.29
C ARG A 62 2.29 -13.72 -11.85
N GLU A 63 1.15 -13.75 -11.15
CA GLU A 63 -0.07 -13.04 -11.54
C GLU A 63 0.18 -11.53 -11.59
N PHE A 64 0.88 -10.99 -10.59
CA PHE A 64 1.34 -9.60 -10.57
C PHE A 64 2.25 -9.29 -11.78
N TYR A 65 3.30 -10.09 -11.98
CA TYR A 65 4.23 -9.92 -13.10
C TYR A 65 3.54 -9.98 -14.47
N GLN A 66 2.58 -10.90 -14.67
CA GLN A 66 1.82 -11.01 -15.91
C GLN A 66 0.98 -9.76 -16.18
N GLY A 67 0.35 -9.21 -15.14
CA GLY A 67 -0.30 -7.92 -15.24
C GLY A 67 0.70 -6.80 -15.55
N MET A 68 1.92 -6.86 -15.02
CA MET A 68 2.98 -5.87 -15.28
C MET A 68 3.45 -5.83 -16.75
N VAL A 69 3.53 -6.99 -17.43
CA VAL A 69 4.07 -7.11 -18.80
C VAL A 69 3.01 -7.23 -19.90
N SER A 70 1.74 -6.95 -19.58
CA SER A 70 0.63 -6.98 -20.55
C SER A 70 -0.33 -5.81 -20.34
N PRO A 71 0.08 -4.56 -20.67
CA PRO A 71 -0.74 -3.35 -20.50
C PRO A 71 -2.08 -3.40 -21.24
N GLY A 72 -3.17 -3.47 -20.48
CA GLY A 72 -4.52 -3.10 -20.93
C GLY A 72 -4.74 -1.61 -20.70
N GLN A 73 -5.40 -0.93 -21.63
CA GLN A 73 -5.69 0.51 -21.54
C GLN A 73 -6.98 0.73 -20.73
N ASP A 74 -6.95 1.51 -19.65
CA ASP A 74 -7.97 2.53 -19.29
C ASP A 74 -7.70 3.17 -17.91
N ASN A 75 -8.11 4.43 -17.74
CA ASN A 75 -7.66 5.40 -16.73
C ASN A 75 -8.65 5.55 -15.55
N GLN A 76 -8.18 6.02 -14.35
CA GLN A 76 -8.89 6.57 -13.15
C GLN A 76 -8.73 5.79 -11.80
N LEU A 77 -9.02 6.33 -10.58
CA LEU A 77 -8.58 5.87 -9.23
C LEU A 77 -8.89 4.42 -8.96
N ILE A 78 -7.93 3.67 -8.46
CA ILE A 78 -7.96 2.25 -8.77
C ILE A 78 -8.37 1.40 -7.58
N VAL A 79 -9.43 0.62 -7.77
CA VAL A 79 -9.75 -0.50 -6.88
C VAL A 79 -9.01 -1.73 -7.37
N ASN A 80 -8.35 -2.44 -6.46
CA ASN A 80 -7.77 -3.74 -6.75
C ASN A 80 -8.87 -4.66 -7.29
N THR A 81 -8.57 -5.46 -8.32
CA THR A 81 -9.52 -6.46 -8.80
C THR A 81 -8.92 -7.85 -8.69
N VAL A 82 -9.74 -8.79 -8.24
CA VAL A 82 -9.39 -10.21 -8.15
C VAL A 82 -10.36 -10.98 -9.02
N TYR A 83 -9.85 -11.57 -10.09
CA TYR A 83 -10.66 -12.23 -11.14
C TYR A 83 -11.73 -11.31 -11.76
N GLY A 84 -11.39 -10.03 -12.00
CA GLY A 84 -12.27 -9.06 -12.67
C GLY A 84 -13.39 -8.49 -11.79
N LYS A 85 -13.31 -8.65 -10.46
CA LYS A 85 -14.23 -8.05 -9.50
C LYS A 85 -13.46 -7.20 -8.50
N ASP A 86 -14.08 -6.11 -8.07
CA ASP A 86 -13.55 -5.24 -7.02
C ASP A 86 -13.21 -6.05 -5.77
N ASP A 87 -11.98 -5.93 -5.33
CA ASP A 87 -11.46 -6.51 -4.10
C ASP A 87 -11.76 -5.56 -2.94
N VAL A 88 -13.02 -5.54 -2.54
CA VAL A 88 -13.59 -4.64 -1.53
C VAL A 88 -14.33 -5.43 -0.46
N TRP A 89 -14.49 -4.83 0.71
CA TRP A 89 -15.34 -5.42 1.75
C TRP A 89 -16.80 -5.34 1.35
N THR A 90 -17.60 -6.32 1.80
CA THR A 90 -19.05 -6.15 1.75
C THR A 90 -19.47 -4.96 2.60
N ALA A 91 -20.58 -4.30 2.25
CA ALA A 91 -21.09 -3.14 3.00
C ALA A 91 -21.23 -3.40 4.50
N THR A 92 -21.62 -4.61 4.90
CA THR A 92 -21.71 -5.01 6.31
C THR A 92 -20.34 -5.12 6.98
N GLN A 93 -19.34 -5.69 6.28
CA GLN A 93 -17.98 -5.83 6.82
C GLN A 93 -17.27 -4.47 6.91
N ALA A 94 -17.45 -3.61 5.91
CA ALA A 94 -16.84 -2.29 5.84
C ALA A 94 -17.18 -1.41 7.05
N LYS A 95 -18.37 -1.57 7.62
CA LYS A 95 -18.81 -0.86 8.84
C LYS A 95 -18.26 -1.43 10.16
N ASN A 96 -17.40 -2.45 10.11
CA ASN A 96 -16.80 -3.03 11.31
C ASN A 96 -15.42 -3.67 11.03
N LEU A 97 -14.49 -2.87 10.53
CA LEU A 97 -13.11 -3.27 10.26
C LEU A 97 -12.31 -3.25 11.58
N THR A 98 -12.39 -4.34 12.33
CA THR A 98 -11.73 -4.44 13.64
C THR A 98 -10.22 -4.63 13.53
N TYR A 99 -9.44 -3.89 14.30
CA TYR A 99 -8.00 -4.04 14.36
C TYR A 99 -7.48 -3.98 15.79
N CYS A 100 -6.24 -4.40 15.98
CA CYS A 100 -5.48 -4.21 17.22
C CYS A 100 -4.14 -3.55 16.88
N VAL A 101 -3.47 -3.00 17.89
CA VAL A 101 -2.13 -2.44 17.78
C VAL A 101 -1.20 -3.21 18.71
N SER A 102 -0.13 -3.77 18.18
CA SER A 102 0.72 -4.68 18.96
C SER A 102 1.48 -3.97 20.06
N THR A 103 1.39 -4.47 21.30
CA THR A 103 2.23 -3.97 22.41
C THR A 103 3.73 -4.15 22.16
N LYS A 104 4.12 -4.93 21.14
CA LYS A 104 5.50 -5.08 20.69
C LYS A 104 6.12 -3.79 20.14
N PHE A 105 5.32 -2.76 19.82
CA PHE A 105 5.83 -1.42 19.53
C PHE A 105 6.55 -0.78 20.75
N GLY A 106 6.41 -1.36 21.95
CA GLY A 106 7.09 -0.86 23.14
C GLY A 106 6.61 0.54 23.49
N THR A 107 7.55 1.48 23.65
CA THR A 107 7.24 2.88 23.97
C THR A 107 6.50 3.61 22.86
N ASP A 108 6.56 3.13 21.63
CA ASP A 108 5.90 3.75 20.47
C ASP A 108 4.44 3.32 20.32
N HIS A 109 3.96 2.37 21.14
CA HIS A 109 2.62 1.80 21.04
C HIS A 109 1.52 2.86 20.94
N ASP A 110 1.49 3.80 21.89
CA ASP A 110 0.42 4.79 21.96
C ASP A 110 0.49 5.78 20.78
N ALA A 111 1.70 6.09 20.30
CA ALA A 111 1.90 6.95 19.14
C ALA A 111 1.41 6.27 17.85
N VAL A 112 1.68 4.97 17.67
CA VAL A 112 1.18 4.20 16.54
C VAL A 112 -0.35 4.04 16.61
N ALA A 113 -0.90 3.77 17.79
CA ALA A 113 -2.35 3.68 17.97
C ALA A 113 -3.06 5.01 17.65
N ALA A 114 -2.49 6.14 18.09
CA ALA A 114 -3.02 7.47 17.76
C ALA A 114 -2.92 7.78 16.25
N ALA A 115 -1.83 7.39 15.59
CA ALA A 115 -1.66 7.56 14.15
C ALA A 115 -2.65 6.68 13.35
N MET A 116 -2.87 5.43 13.76
CA MET A 116 -3.88 4.54 13.18
C MET A 116 -5.29 5.11 13.31
N ALA A 117 -5.66 5.58 14.51
CA ALA A 117 -6.95 6.21 14.74
C ALA A 117 -7.14 7.47 13.90
N SER A 118 -6.11 8.31 13.79
CA SER A 118 -6.15 9.54 12.98
C SER A 118 -6.25 9.23 11.49
N GLY A 119 -5.52 8.23 10.99
CA GLY A 119 -5.60 7.80 9.60
C GLY A 119 -6.95 7.18 9.25
N ALA A 120 -7.50 6.35 10.14
CA ALA A 120 -8.84 5.78 10.00
C ALA A 120 -9.92 6.88 9.92
N ALA A 121 -9.83 7.88 10.80
CA ALA A 121 -10.77 8.99 10.84
C ALA A 121 -10.82 9.80 9.52
N GLN A 122 -9.75 9.81 8.71
CA GLN A 122 -9.78 10.46 7.40
C GLN A 122 -10.76 9.77 6.44
N TRP A 123 -10.73 8.44 6.39
CA TRP A 123 -11.64 7.64 5.55
C TRP A 123 -13.07 7.64 6.08
N GLU A 124 -13.25 7.54 7.40
CA GLU A 124 -14.58 7.57 8.04
C GLU A 124 -15.26 8.94 7.89
N ALA A 125 -14.49 10.03 7.93
CA ALA A 125 -15.00 11.36 7.65
C ALA A 125 -15.42 11.54 6.18
N ALA A 126 -14.84 10.74 5.27
CA ALA A 126 -15.18 10.77 3.85
C ALA A 126 -16.41 9.91 3.52
N SER A 127 -16.65 8.82 4.25
CA SER A 127 -17.74 7.86 3.99
C SER A 127 -18.29 7.26 5.27
N SER A 128 -19.60 7.37 5.53
CA SER A 128 -20.26 6.62 6.63
C SER A 128 -20.42 5.12 6.34
N GLY A 129 -19.96 4.68 5.16
CA GLY A 129 -19.92 3.29 4.71
C GLY A 129 -18.81 2.47 5.36
N VAL A 130 -17.81 3.12 5.96
CA VAL A 130 -16.66 2.46 6.58
C VAL A 130 -16.56 2.82 8.06
N ASN A 131 -16.05 1.90 8.87
CA ASN A 131 -15.75 2.13 10.27
C ASN A 131 -14.67 1.16 10.76
N PHE A 132 -13.55 1.71 11.22
CA PHE A 132 -12.40 1.02 11.78
C PHE A 132 -12.47 1.03 13.30
N THR A 133 -12.56 -0.17 13.87
CA THR A 133 -12.73 -0.31 15.32
C THR A 133 -11.44 -0.82 15.96
N HIS A 134 -10.73 0.02 16.70
CA HIS A 134 -9.60 -0.43 17.52
C HIS A 134 -10.10 -1.24 18.71
N VAL A 135 -9.68 -2.50 18.81
CA VAL A 135 -10.02 -3.41 19.90
C VAL A 135 -8.84 -3.52 20.85
N ALA A 136 -8.61 -2.48 21.66
CA ALA A 136 -7.45 -2.38 22.56
C ALA A 136 -7.24 -3.59 23.48
N ALA A 137 -8.32 -4.28 23.88
CA ALA A 137 -8.25 -5.52 24.66
C ALA A 137 -7.48 -6.65 23.95
N GLN A 138 -7.24 -6.54 22.64
CA GLN A 138 -6.53 -7.50 21.81
C GLN A 138 -5.06 -7.14 21.56
N ASP A 139 -4.60 -5.96 21.99
CA ASP A 139 -3.26 -5.42 21.70
C ASP A 139 -2.12 -6.35 22.18
N GLY A 140 -2.29 -6.94 23.36
CA GLY A 140 -1.32 -7.89 23.92
C GLY A 140 -1.20 -9.23 23.16
N LYS A 141 -2.12 -9.50 22.23
CA LYS A 141 -2.10 -10.68 21.33
C LYS A 141 -2.22 -10.27 19.87
N CYS A 142 -1.85 -9.03 19.54
CA CYS A 142 -2.05 -8.48 18.21
C CYS A 142 -1.05 -9.09 17.22
N THR A 143 -1.55 -10.08 16.49
CA THR A 143 -0.83 -10.80 15.43
C THR A 143 -1.84 -11.30 14.40
N THR A 144 -1.37 -11.68 13.21
CA THR A 144 -2.22 -12.33 12.18
C THR A 144 -2.91 -13.61 12.64
N ARG A 145 -2.50 -14.18 13.78
CA ARG A 145 -3.15 -15.34 14.41
C ARG A 145 -4.38 -15.00 15.24
N ASN A 146 -4.58 -13.73 15.58
CA ASN A 146 -5.73 -13.30 16.37
C ASN A 146 -7.00 -13.28 15.51
N SER A 147 -7.96 -14.14 15.86
CA SER A 147 -9.25 -14.25 15.18
C SER A 147 -10.33 -13.31 15.74
N ASN A 148 -10.05 -12.57 16.80
CA ASN A 148 -10.98 -11.60 17.39
C ASN A 148 -10.96 -10.23 16.69
N VAL A 149 -10.02 -10.03 15.77
CA VAL A 149 -9.87 -8.83 14.94
C VAL A 149 -9.73 -9.22 13.49
N LEU A 150 -10.12 -8.33 12.58
CA LEU A 150 -9.94 -8.52 11.14
C LEU A 150 -8.45 -8.58 10.77
N PHE A 151 -7.65 -7.64 11.29
CA PHE A 151 -6.22 -7.54 11.02
C PHE A 151 -5.43 -7.03 12.23
N SER A 152 -4.12 -7.23 12.19
CA SER A 152 -3.19 -6.75 13.21
C SER A 152 -2.32 -5.60 12.68
N VAL A 153 -1.97 -4.65 13.55
CA VAL A 153 -0.91 -3.67 13.29
C VAL A 153 0.31 -4.08 14.10
N GLU A 154 1.42 -4.39 13.45
CA GLU A 154 2.60 -5.01 14.06
C GLU A 154 3.90 -4.28 13.68
N PRO A 155 4.91 -4.26 14.56
CA PRO A 155 6.19 -3.66 14.24
C PRO A 155 6.98 -4.50 13.22
N THR A 156 7.79 -3.83 12.41
CA THR A 156 8.87 -4.43 11.63
C THR A 156 10.15 -3.64 11.84
N ASN A 157 11.29 -4.33 11.71
CA ASN A 157 12.63 -3.72 11.78
C ASN A 157 13.21 -3.45 10.39
N THR A 158 12.42 -3.63 9.34
CA THR A 158 12.87 -3.34 7.97
C THR A 158 13.14 -1.86 7.78
N THR A 159 14.12 -1.59 6.92
CA THR A 159 14.41 -0.25 6.39
C THR A 159 13.90 -0.08 4.97
N SER A 160 13.29 -1.11 4.37
CA SER A 160 12.91 -1.11 2.96
C SER A 160 11.58 -0.42 2.66
N TYR A 161 10.73 -0.25 3.68
CA TYR A 161 9.43 0.44 3.59
C TYR A 161 9.05 1.05 4.94
N ILE A 162 8.28 2.14 4.92
CA ILE A 162 7.79 2.82 6.13
C ILE A 162 6.70 1.98 6.79
N ALA A 163 5.69 1.62 5.99
CA ALA A 163 4.67 0.67 6.35
C ALA A 163 4.29 -0.18 5.12
N ARG A 164 3.51 -1.24 5.35
CA ARG A 164 2.86 -2.04 4.31
C ARG A 164 1.51 -2.52 4.76
N ALA A 165 0.58 -2.72 3.83
CA ALA A 165 -0.78 -3.16 4.12
C ALA A 165 -1.26 -4.20 3.11
N PHE A 166 -2.43 -4.78 3.40
CA PHE A 166 -2.99 -5.89 2.64
C PHE A 166 -4.28 -5.47 1.94
N PHE A 167 -4.66 -6.16 0.86
CA PHE A 167 -5.98 -6.01 0.24
C PHE A 167 -7.05 -6.92 0.87
N PRO A 168 -8.36 -6.62 0.73
CA PRO A 168 -9.44 -7.39 1.35
C PRO A 168 -9.41 -8.91 1.09
N SER A 169 -9.02 -9.32 -0.12
CA SER A 169 -8.88 -10.73 -0.52
C SER A 169 -7.74 -11.48 0.15
N THR A 170 -6.77 -10.76 0.76
CA THR A 170 -5.64 -11.37 1.45
C THR A 170 -6.14 -12.36 2.52
N PRO A 171 -5.59 -13.59 2.59
CA PRO A 171 -6.01 -14.58 3.58
C PRO A 171 -5.85 -14.04 5.01
N LYS A 172 -6.77 -14.36 5.92
CA LYS A 172 -6.77 -13.87 7.31
C LYS A 172 -5.41 -13.99 8.03
N ARG A 173 -4.68 -15.08 7.78
CA ARG A 173 -3.37 -15.35 8.39
C ARG A 173 -2.23 -14.46 7.85
N SER A 174 -2.54 -13.61 6.88
CA SER A 174 -1.63 -12.66 6.23
C SER A 174 -2.16 -11.22 6.28
N ARG A 175 -3.28 -10.96 6.98
CA ARG A 175 -3.83 -9.61 7.13
C ARG A 175 -3.14 -8.88 8.28
N ASN A 176 -2.08 -8.15 7.97
CA ASN A 176 -1.43 -7.22 8.88
C ASN A 176 -1.03 -5.93 8.17
N VAL A 177 -1.00 -4.85 8.95
CA VAL A 177 -0.23 -3.65 8.64
C VAL A 177 1.09 -3.79 9.37
N LEU A 178 2.22 -3.81 8.65
CA LEU A 178 3.53 -3.78 9.28
C LEU A 178 4.09 -2.36 9.26
N VAL A 179 4.62 -1.90 10.39
CA VAL A 179 5.08 -0.52 10.57
C VAL A 179 6.52 -0.49 11.07
N SER A 180 7.40 0.23 10.37
CA SER A 180 8.74 0.57 10.83
C SER A 180 8.67 1.90 11.60
N THR A 181 8.61 1.87 12.93
CA THR A 181 8.39 3.10 13.74
C THR A 181 9.50 4.13 13.56
N ASN A 182 10.75 3.68 13.39
CA ASN A 182 11.86 4.58 13.09
C ASN A 182 11.63 5.35 11.79
N GLN A 183 11.13 4.69 10.74
CA GLN A 183 10.85 5.39 9.49
C GLN A 183 9.58 6.24 9.58
N LEU A 184 8.52 5.72 10.22
CA LEU A 184 7.23 6.39 10.35
C LEU A 184 7.37 7.76 11.03
N PHE A 185 8.12 7.83 12.13
CA PHE A 185 8.28 9.07 12.90
C PHE A 185 9.39 9.98 12.38
N ASN A 186 10.11 9.59 11.31
CA ASN A 186 11.16 10.39 10.69
C ASN A 186 10.92 10.60 9.18
N ALA A 187 9.67 10.50 8.72
CA ALA A 187 9.28 10.59 7.31
C ALA A 187 9.19 12.03 6.76
N GLY A 188 9.81 13.01 7.43
CA GLY A 188 9.82 14.40 6.98
C GLY A 188 8.43 15.05 7.04
N SER A 189 7.95 15.57 5.91
CA SER A 189 6.64 16.22 5.78
C SER A 189 5.47 15.24 5.81
N TRP A 190 5.71 13.95 5.57
CA TRP A 190 4.65 12.93 5.62
C TRP A 190 4.34 12.62 7.08
N THR A 191 3.15 13.03 7.52
CA THR A 191 2.75 12.77 8.90
C THR A 191 2.44 11.28 9.10
N PRO A 192 2.67 10.72 10.31
CA PRO A 192 2.28 9.34 10.61
C PRO A 192 0.81 9.05 10.33
N SER A 193 -0.06 10.04 10.51
CA SER A 193 -1.49 9.91 10.20
C SER A 193 -1.74 9.72 8.71
N ASN A 194 -1.05 10.48 7.84
CA ASN A 194 -1.23 10.38 6.39
C ASN A 194 -0.65 9.08 5.84
N ILE A 195 0.51 8.67 6.35
CA ILE A 195 1.11 7.37 6.00
C ILE A 195 0.17 6.23 6.39
N LEU A 196 -0.38 6.23 7.61
CA LEU A 196 -1.31 5.15 7.99
C LEU A 196 -2.68 5.28 7.32
N ALA A 197 -3.11 6.48 6.90
CA ALA A 197 -4.29 6.62 6.04
C ALA A 197 -4.05 6.00 4.65
N HIS A 198 -2.87 6.18 4.06
CA HIS A 198 -2.47 5.51 2.82
C HIS A 198 -2.58 3.98 2.96
N GLU A 199 -1.94 3.41 3.99
CA GLU A 199 -2.00 1.97 4.27
C GLU A 199 -3.43 1.46 4.48
N LEU A 200 -4.25 2.23 5.20
CA LEU A 200 -5.66 1.90 5.39
C LEU A 200 -6.46 1.97 4.09
N GLY A 201 -6.06 2.80 3.12
CA GLY A 201 -6.59 2.80 1.76
C GLY A 201 -6.44 1.44 1.08
N HIS A 202 -5.27 0.80 1.20
CA HIS A 202 -5.07 -0.57 0.72
C HIS A 202 -5.98 -1.58 1.43
N THR A 203 -6.15 -1.44 2.75
CA THR A 203 -7.08 -2.31 3.49
C THR A 203 -8.53 -2.16 3.05
N LEU A 204 -8.89 -1.06 2.39
CA LEU A 204 -10.20 -0.81 1.78
C LEU A 204 -10.27 -1.24 0.30
N GLY A 205 -9.15 -1.67 -0.29
CA GLY A 205 -9.08 -2.12 -1.68
C GLY A 205 -8.53 -1.08 -2.66
N PHE A 206 -8.13 0.11 -2.21
CA PHE A 206 -7.54 1.13 -3.10
C PHE A 206 -6.09 0.81 -3.40
N ARG A 207 -5.67 0.95 -4.64
CA ARG A 207 -4.29 0.75 -5.09
C ARG A 207 -3.60 2.08 -5.34
N HIS A 208 -2.29 2.06 -5.61
CA HIS A 208 -1.58 3.30 -5.85
C HIS A 208 -2.02 3.97 -7.15
N GLU A 209 -2.19 5.30 -7.10
CA GLU A 209 -2.51 6.09 -8.29
C GLU A 209 -1.46 5.97 -9.39
N HIS A 210 -0.20 5.69 -9.02
CA HIS A 210 0.92 5.74 -9.92
C HIS A 210 1.01 4.56 -10.91
N THR A 211 0.29 3.44 -10.70
CA THR A 211 0.21 2.42 -11.77
C THR A 211 -0.49 2.96 -13.03
N ARG A 212 -1.17 4.10 -12.85
CA ARG A 212 -1.28 5.24 -13.74
C ARG A 212 -0.43 5.28 -15.02
N PRO A 213 -0.91 4.96 -16.24
CA PRO A 213 -0.17 5.37 -17.45
C PRO A 213 0.14 6.88 -17.45
N GLU A 214 -0.76 7.71 -16.89
CA GLU A 214 -0.57 9.15 -16.71
C GLU A 214 0.58 9.54 -15.76
N ALA A 215 0.96 8.69 -14.82
CA ALA A 215 2.11 8.94 -13.95
C ALA A 215 3.44 8.87 -14.71
N GLY A 216 3.48 8.07 -15.79
CA GLY A 216 4.55 8.04 -16.80
C GLY A 216 5.92 7.58 -16.32
N THR A 217 6.08 7.22 -15.04
CA THR A 217 7.37 6.88 -14.40
C THR A 217 7.35 5.50 -13.77
N CYS A 218 6.35 5.21 -12.94
CA CYS A 218 6.20 3.92 -12.28
C CYS A 218 5.02 3.16 -12.88
N PHE A 219 5.08 1.84 -12.84
CA PHE A 219 4.00 0.96 -13.26
C PHE A 219 3.95 -0.24 -12.32
N GLU A 220 2.75 -0.65 -11.92
CA GLU A 220 2.55 -1.82 -11.07
C GLU A 220 2.07 -3.02 -11.88
N ASP A 221 0.80 -2.99 -12.33
CA ASP A 221 0.13 -3.99 -13.16
C ASP A 221 -1.21 -3.43 -13.72
N ASN A 222 -2.06 -4.29 -14.32
CA ASN A 222 -3.39 -3.91 -14.86
C ASN A 222 -4.59 -4.56 -14.14
N ASN A 223 -4.39 -5.18 -12.98
CA ASN A 223 -5.46 -5.84 -12.22
C ASN A 223 -6.21 -4.83 -11.35
N TRP A 224 -6.79 -3.84 -12.01
CA TRP A 224 -7.55 -2.78 -11.36
C TRP A 224 -8.63 -2.23 -12.27
N ARG A 225 -9.60 -1.53 -11.67
CA ARG A 225 -10.50 -0.67 -12.44
C ARG A 225 -10.56 0.74 -11.86
N PRO A 226 -10.88 1.73 -12.71
CA PRO A 226 -11.05 3.09 -12.28
C PRO A 226 -12.27 3.45 -11.42
N LEU A 227 -12.12 4.50 -10.62
CA LEU A 227 -13.11 5.12 -9.73
C LEU A 227 -13.22 6.65 -9.93
N THR A 228 -12.10 7.37 -10.19
CA THR A 228 -12.09 8.86 -10.36
C THR A 228 -10.97 9.38 -11.29
N PRO A 229 -11.03 10.58 -11.90
CA PRO A 229 -9.91 11.22 -12.62
C PRO A 229 -8.53 11.03 -11.97
N TYR A 230 -7.46 10.89 -12.78
CA TYR A 230 -6.07 10.85 -12.27
C TYR A 230 -5.77 12.04 -11.37
N ASP A 231 -5.24 11.71 -10.19
CA ASP A 231 -4.87 12.68 -9.17
C ASP A 231 -3.43 12.44 -8.73
N SER A 232 -2.51 13.20 -9.34
CA SER A 232 -1.10 13.18 -8.96
C SER A 232 -0.86 13.53 -7.48
N ALA A 233 -1.80 14.20 -6.81
CA ALA A 233 -1.69 14.61 -5.42
C ALA A 233 -2.39 13.65 -4.45
N SER A 234 -3.02 12.58 -4.94
CA SER A 234 -3.74 11.59 -4.12
C SER A 234 -2.87 11.07 -2.99
N ILE A 235 -3.51 10.79 -1.85
CA ILE A 235 -2.86 10.07 -0.75
C ILE A 235 -2.30 8.72 -1.19
N MET A 236 -2.87 8.09 -2.21
CA MET A 236 -2.42 6.82 -2.78
C MET A 236 -1.30 6.99 -3.83
N HIS A 237 -0.76 8.19 -4.04
CA HIS A 237 0.30 8.44 -5.01
C HIS A 237 1.67 8.57 -4.36
N TYR A 238 2.66 7.90 -4.94
CA TYR A 238 4.05 8.00 -4.51
C TYR A 238 4.78 9.18 -5.18
N PRO A 239 5.44 10.07 -4.43
CA PRO A 239 6.17 11.20 -5.01
C PRO A 239 7.33 10.79 -5.91
N GLN A 240 8.03 9.69 -5.58
CA GLN A 240 9.07 9.12 -6.45
C GLN A 240 8.54 8.60 -7.79
N CYS A 241 7.21 8.52 -7.93
CA CYS A 241 6.53 8.05 -9.12
C CYS A 241 5.79 9.17 -9.88
N ASN A 242 6.23 10.43 -9.72
CA ASN A 242 5.62 11.64 -10.29
C ASN A 242 4.34 12.10 -9.55
N GLY A 243 4.20 11.70 -8.29
CA GLY A 243 3.20 12.29 -7.39
C GLY A 243 3.58 13.72 -7.02
N SER A 244 2.59 14.61 -6.96
CA SER A 244 2.78 16.02 -6.62
C SER A 244 2.47 16.35 -5.15
N SER A 245 2.03 15.36 -4.37
CA SER A 245 1.77 15.54 -2.93
C SER A 245 3.07 15.67 -2.14
N ASP A 246 3.23 16.78 -1.43
CA ASP A 246 4.38 17.03 -0.57
C ASP A 246 4.23 16.38 0.82
N ASP A 247 3.01 16.02 1.23
CA ASP A 247 2.68 15.59 2.60
C ASP A 247 1.78 14.34 2.71
N LEU A 248 1.40 13.73 1.58
CA LEU A 248 0.43 12.63 1.49
C LEU A 248 -0.95 12.98 2.08
N SER A 249 -1.38 14.23 2.04
CA SER A 249 -2.73 14.60 2.48
C SER A 249 -3.81 14.03 1.55
N MET A 250 -4.92 13.57 2.14
CA MET A 250 -6.07 13.08 1.40
C MET A 250 -6.75 14.21 0.60
N THR A 251 -6.92 13.99 -0.71
CA THR A 251 -7.54 14.96 -1.62
C THR A 251 -9.07 14.82 -1.63
N SER A 252 -9.76 15.74 -2.31
CA SER A 252 -11.20 15.59 -2.59
C SER A 252 -11.48 14.37 -3.46
N THR A 253 -10.57 14.03 -4.38
CA THR A 253 -10.68 12.90 -5.30
C THR A 253 -10.67 11.58 -4.54
N ASP A 254 -9.77 11.43 -3.56
CA ASP A 254 -9.72 10.26 -2.68
C ASP A 254 -11.07 10.07 -1.94
N ARG A 255 -11.65 11.19 -1.46
CA ARG A 255 -12.94 11.20 -0.76
C ARG A 255 -14.12 10.87 -1.69
N ASP A 256 -14.07 11.29 -2.94
CA ASP A 256 -15.06 10.89 -3.96
C ASP A 256 -14.93 9.39 -4.28
N GLY A 257 -13.69 8.90 -4.42
CA GLY A 257 -13.37 7.50 -4.68
C GLY A 257 -13.96 6.57 -3.62
N ILE A 258 -13.69 6.81 -2.34
CA ILE A 258 -14.26 5.98 -1.27
C ILE A 258 -15.79 6.02 -1.22
N ARG A 259 -16.41 7.19 -1.45
CA ARG A 259 -17.88 7.31 -1.48
C ARG A 259 -18.51 6.54 -2.64
N SER A 260 -17.80 6.42 -3.77
CA SER A 260 -18.28 5.63 -4.91
C SER A 260 -18.31 4.12 -4.61
N VAL A 261 -17.45 3.63 -3.72
CA VAL A 261 -17.34 2.20 -3.36
C VAL A 261 -18.20 1.85 -2.16
N TYR A 262 -18.11 2.64 -1.09
CA TYR A 262 -18.71 2.32 0.21
C TYR A 262 -19.93 3.19 0.56
N GLY A 263 -20.27 4.18 -0.27
CA GLY A 263 -21.42 5.06 -0.06
C GLY A 263 -21.11 6.28 0.80
N SER A 264 -22.13 7.09 1.08
CA SER A 264 -22.07 8.24 2.00
C SER A 264 -22.85 7.97 3.27
#